data_AF-A0A0Q6SPW1-F1
#
_entry.id   AF-A0A0Q6SPW1-F1
#
_cell.length_a   1.000
_cell.length_b   1.000
_cell.length_c   1.000
_cell.angle_alpha   90.00
_cell.angle_beta   90.00
_cell.angle_gamma   90.00
#
_symmetry.space_group_name_H-M   'P 1'
#
loop_
_entity.id
_entity.type
_entity.pdbx_description
1 polymer ?
#
loop_
_entity_poly.entity_id
_entity_poly.type
_entity_poly.pdbx_seq_one_letter_code
_entity_poly.pdbx_strand_id
1 'polypeptide(L)'
;MHATHPTRRPTWPAIALALAIVAPAAAAPDTDSDAASALSDTNSRAMRGREIVPPGVILNLKGKQRNLVWQGSYIVNTSGCIDCHTHPSYSPGGDPFQGQPERVNAEQYMSGGRQFGPFTAPNLTPDNAGRPAGLTRDEFVRTLRTGHNPHDPAGQILQVMPWPAVGKLTTRDLYAVYEYLRAIPSLPDNPNPGP
;
A
#
# COMPACT_ATOMS: atom_id res chain seq x y z
N MET A 1 -14.18 52.07 85.65
CA MET A 1 -14.81 51.83 84.33
C MET A 1 -14.01 50.75 83.63
N HIS A 2 -14.70 49.69 83.21
CA HIS A 2 -14.19 48.42 82.69
C HIS A 2 -13.64 48.52 81.25
N ALA A 3 -12.94 47.44 80.85
CA ALA A 3 -12.66 46.94 79.48
C ALA A 3 -11.41 47.52 78.79
N THR A 4 -10.55 46.78 78.09
CA THR A 4 -10.52 45.35 77.66
C THR A 4 -9.08 45.01 77.20
N HIS A 5 -8.59 43.81 77.53
CA HIS A 5 -7.33 43.26 77.00
C HIS A 5 -7.56 42.61 75.61
N PRO A 6 -6.65 42.79 74.62
CA PRO A 6 -6.71 42.05 73.37
C PRO A 6 -6.04 40.67 73.48
N THR A 7 -6.77 39.63 73.09
CA THR A 7 -6.31 38.23 73.01
C THR A 7 -5.57 37.99 71.70
N ARG A 8 -4.31 37.54 71.77
CA ARG A 8 -3.54 37.06 70.60
C ARG A 8 -3.91 35.60 70.31
N ARG A 9 -4.29 35.30 69.07
CA ARG A 9 -4.46 33.93 68.58
C ARG A 9 -3.11 33.40 68.05
N PRO A 10 -2.73 32.14 68.32
CA PRO A 10 -1.51 31.56 67.77
C PRO A 10 -1.74 31.05 66.34
N THR A 11 -0.89 31.47 65.41
CA THR A 11 -0.82 30.94 64.04
C THR A 11 0.06 29.69 64.03
N TRP A 12 -0.51 28.55 63.64
CA TRP A 12 0.26 27.34 63.35
C TRP A 12 0.74 27.39 61.90
N PRO A 13 1.98 27.01 61.58
CA PRO A 13 2.43 26.93 60.20
C PRO A 13 1.80 25.71 59.52
N ALA A 14 1.09 25.93 58.41
CA ALA A 14 0.62 24.87 57.54
C ALA A 14 1.83 24.32 56.76
N ILE A 15 2.19 23.06 57.02
CA ILE A 15 3.19 22.33 56.22
C ILE A 15 2.49 21.88 54.93
N ALA A 16 2.82 22.53 53.81
CA ALA A 16 2.37 22.11 52.49
C ALA A 16 3.26 20.95 52.01
N LEU A 17 2.71 19.75 51.98
CA LEU A 17 3.34 18.57 51.40
C LEU A 17 3.20 18.63 49.87
N ALA A 18 4.27 19.00 49.16
CA ALA A 18 4.30 18.94 47.70
C ALA A 18 4.47 17.47 47.27
N LEU A 19 3.40 16.85 46.75
CA LEU A 19 3.52 15.60 46.01
C LEU A 19 4.16 15.90 44.64
N ALA A 20 5.39 15.44 44.44
CA ALA A 20 6.00 15.37 43.13
C ALA A 20 5.31 14.24 42.33
N ILE A 21 4.53 14.61 41.30
CA ILE A 21 4.03 13.67 40.31
C ILE A 21 5.20 13.34 39.38
N VAL A 22 5.77 12.15 39.52
CA VAL A 22 6.69 11.60 38.51
C VAL A 22 5.84 11.04 37.38
N ALA A 23 5.75 11.76 36.26
CA ALA A 23 5.21 11.20 35.04
C ALA A 23 6.20 10.15 34.50
N PRO A 24 5.74 8.96 34.04
CA PRO A 24 6.62 8.05 33.34
C PRO A 24 7.03 8.70 32.02
N ALA A 25 8.35 8.85 31.81
CA ALA A 25 8.86 9.16 30.49
C ALA A 25 8.47 8.02 29.55
N ALA A 26 7.60 8.29 28.59
CA ALA A 26 7.40 7.39 27.47
C ALA A 26 8.77 7.25 26.77
N ALA A 27 9.32 6.04 26.75
CA ALA A 27 10.54 5.75 26.03
C ALA A 27 10.32 6.11 24.55
N ALA A 28 11.11 7.06 24.05
CA ALA A 28 11.17 7.30 22.61
C ALA A 28 11.73 6.03 21.95
N PRO A 29 11.17 5.57 20.82
CA PRO A 29 11.69 4.41 20.12
C PRO A 29 13.14 4.68 19.66
N ASP A 30 14.01 3.68 19.84
CA ASP A 30 15.40 3.71 19.36
C ASP A 30 15.38 3.65 17.82
N THR A 31 15.43 4.83 17.19
CA THR A 31 15.13 5.02 15.76
C THR A 31 16.07 4.28 14.80
N ASP A 32 17.27 3.94 15.25
CA ASP A 32 18.31 3.36 14.39
C ASP A 32 18.11 1.86 14.17
N SER A 33 17.70 1.11 15.20
CA SER A 33 17.37 -0.32 15.09
C SER A 33 16.08 -0.55 14.32
N ASP A 34 15.10 0.34 14.46
CA ASP A 34 13.82 0.25 13.76
C ASP A 34 13.96 0.59 12.27
N ALA A 35 14.83 1.54 11.92
CA ALA A 35 15.15 1.83 10.52
C ALA A 35 15.91 0.66 9.86
N ALA A 36 16.88 0.07 10.56
CA ALA A 36 17.63 -1.08 10.07
C ALA A 36 16.75 -2.32 9.87
N SER A 37 15.82 -2.58 10.78
CA SER A 37 14.85 -3.68 10.66
C SER A 37 13.88 -3.45 9.50
N ALA A 38 13.34 -2.23 9.33
CA ALA A 38 12.47 -1.88 8.21
C ALA A 38 13.17 -2.02 6.84
N LEU A 39 14.46 -1.68 6.77
CA LEU A 39 15.28 -1.90 5.57
C LEU A 39 15.54 -3.38 5.31
N SER A 40 15.81 -4.17 6.36
CA SER A 40 15.96 -5.62 6.27
C SER A 40 14.68 -6.29 5.78
N ASP A 41 13.53 -5.92 6.34
CA ASP A 41 12.20 -6.42 5.94
C ASP A 41 11.88 -6.05 4.49
N THR A 42 12.21 -4.82 4.09
CA THR A 42 12.08 -4.37 2.71
C THR A 42 12.92 -5.23 1.77
N ASN A 43 14.17 -5.53 2.15
CA ASN A 43 15.04 -6.39 1.37
C ASN A 43 14.54 -7.84 1.31
N SER A 44 13.96 -8.36 2.40
CA SER A 44 13.33 -9.68 2.43
C SER A 44 12.15 -9.77 1.46
N ARG A 45 11.24 -8.78 1.50
CA ARG A 45 10.12 -8.69 0.55
C ARG A 45 10.60 -8.55 -0.88
N ALA A 46 11.62 -7.74 -1.13
CA ALA A 46 12.20 -7.59 -2.47
C ALA A 46 12.85 -8.89 -2.98
N MET A 47 13.59 -9.62 -2.14
CA MET A 47 14.13 -10.94 -2.53
C MET A 47 13.01 -11.89 -2.94
N ARG A 48 11.96 -11.99 -2.12
CA ARG A 48 10.81 -12.82 -2.46
C ARG A 48 10.07 -12.34 -3.70
N GLY A 49 9.89 -11.03 -3.84
CA GLY A 49 9.27 -10.39 -5.00
C GLY A 49 9.98 -10.69 -6.32
N ARG A 50 11.29 -10.89 -6.31
CA ARG A 50 12.05 -11.35 -7.49
C ARG A 50 11.72 -12.78 -7.87
N GLU A 51 11.49 -13.66 -6.89
CA GLU A 51 11.22 -15.08 -7.10
C GLU A 51 9.79 -15.37 -7.57
N ILE A 52 8.83 -14.53 -7.17
CA ILE A 52 7.40 -14.75 -7.44
C ILE A 52 6.87 -13.97 -8.64
N VAL A 53 7.74 -13.35 -9.45
CA VAL A 53 7.31 -12.80 -10.74
C VAL A 53 6.74 -13.96 -11.56
N PRO A 54 5.48 -13.87 -12.05
CA PRO A 54 4.89 -14.97 -12.78
C PRO A 54 5.73 -15.39 -13.99
N PRO A 55 5.95 -16.71 -14.21
CA PRO A 55 6.62 -17.19 -15.41
C PRO A 55 5.97 -16.64 -16.68
N GLY A 56 6.78 -16.11 -17.60
CA GLY A 56 6.30 -15.47 -18.84
C GLY A 56 6.16 -13.94 -18.75
N VAL A 57 6.14 -13.35 -17.55
CA VAL A 57 6.18 -11.89 -17.37
C VAL A 57 7.62 -11.40 -17.45
N ILE A 58 8.02 -10.88 -18.62
CA ILE A 58 9.38 -10.42 -18.87
C ILE A 58 9.52 -8.94 -18.48
N LEU A 59 10.31 -8.66 -17.44
CA LEU A 59 10.47 -7.31 -16.94
C LEU A 59 11.54 -6.50 -17.68
N ASN A 60 11.21 -5.26 -18.03
CA ASN A 60 12.16 -4.25 -18.46
C ASN A 60 12.73 -3.48 -17.26
N LEU A 61 13.95 -3.83 -16.85
CA LEU A 61 14.62 -3.21 -15.69
C LEU A 61 15.51 -2.03 -16.07
N LYS A 62 15.60 -1.66 -17.36
CA LYS A 62 16.51 -0.60 -17.82
C LYS A 62 16.11 0.75 -17.21
N GLY A 63 17.04 1.38 -16.50
CA GLY A 63 16.82 2.69 -15.86
C GLY A 63 15.87 2.66 -14.66
N LYS A 64 15.57 1.47 -14.10
CA LYS A 64 14.67 1.31 -12.96
C LYS A 64 15.41 0.93 -11.68
N GLN A 65 14.86 1.31 -10.54
CA GLN A 65 15.39 0.90 -9.25
C GLN A 65 15.00 -0.55 -8.94
N ARG A 66 15.91 -1.50 -9.16
CA ARG A 66 15.64 -2.94 -9.04
C ARG A 66 15.00 -3.33 -7.70
N ASN A 67 15.52 -2.84 -6.58
CA ASN A 67 14.96 -3.16 -5.26
C ASN A 67 13.48 -2.72 -5.16
N LEU A 68 13.16 -1.54 -5.72
CA LEU A 68 11.81 -0.99 -5.72
C LEU A 68 10.88 -1.79 -6.66
N VAL A 69 11.37 -2.19 -7.83
CA VAL A 69 10.65 -3.10 -8.74
C VAL A 69 10.32 -4.43 -8.05
N TRP A 70 11.29 -5.02 -7.35
CA TRP A 70 11.06 -6.30 -6.68
C TRP A 70 10.13 -6.18 -5.48
N GLN A 71 10.24 -5.12 -4.69
CA GLN A 71 9.26 -4.83 -3.63
C GLN A 71 7.85 -4.64 -4.21
N GLY A 72 7.72 -3.98 -5.37
CA GLY A 72 6.45 -3.83 -6.07
C GLY A 72 5.89 -5.16 -6.57
N SER A 73 6.74 -6.01 -7.14
CA SER A 73 6.38 -7.37 -7.54
C SER A 73 5.83 -8.16 -6.36
N TYR A 74 6.48 -8.07 -5.19
CA TYR A 74 6.02 -8.73 -3.98
C TYR A 74 4.57 -8.32 -3.65
N ILE A 75 4.31 -7.01 -3.61
CA ILE A 75 2.98 -6.48 -3.26
C ILE A 75 1.94 -6.90 -4.30
N VAL A 76 2.19 -6.66 -5.59
CA VAL A 76 1.23 -6.95 -6.67
C VAL A 76 0.87 -8.43 -6.73
N ASN A 77 1.84 -9.33 -6.55
CA ASN A 77 1.62 -10.77 -6.67
C ASN A 77 1.14 -11.45 -5.37
N THR A 78 1.01 -10.72 -4.26
CA THR A 78 0.56 -11.30 -2.97
C THR A 78 -0.66 -10.59 -2.39
N SER A 79 -1.06 -9.43 -2.94
CA SER A 79 -2.11 -8.57 -2.37
C SER A 79 -3.38 -8.54 -3.21
N GLY A 80 -3.62 -9.57 -4.03
CA GLY A 80 -4.87 -9.75 -4.79
C GLY A 80 -5.04 -8.83 -6.02
N CYS A 81 -3.99 -8.14 -6.48
CA CYS A 81 -4.08 -7.31 -7.68
C CYS A 81 -4.41 -8.15 -8.93
N ILE A 82 -3.84 -9.36 -9.01
CA ILE A 82 -4.02 -10.29 -10.14
C ILE A 82 -5.46 -10.80 -10.26
N ASP A 83 -6.22 -10.83 -9.17
CA ASP A 83 -7.57 -11.42 -9.13
C ASP A 83 -8.58 -10.60 -9.96
N CYS A 84 -8.30 -9.30 -10.10
CA CYS A 84 -9.12 -8.37 -10.89
C CYS A 84 -8.39 -7.91 -12.15
N HIS A 85 -7.09 -7.64 -12.05
CA HIS A 85 -6.36 -7.03 -13.16
C HIS A 85 -5.72 -8.05 -14.10
N THR A 86 -5.88 -9.36 -13.87
CA THR A 86 -5.52 -10.41 -14.82
C THR A 86 -6.76 -11.26 -15.07
N HIS A 87 -7.31 -11.23 -16.29
CA HIS A 87 -8.50 -12.03 -16.64
C HIS A 87 -8.31 -12.81 -17.95
N PRO A 88 -8.63 -14.12 -17.99
CA PRO A 88 -8.71 -15.03 -16.85
C PRO A 88 -7.42 -14.96 -16.02
N SER A 89 -7.52 -15.07 -14.68
CA SER A 89 -6.36 -14.92 -13.78
C SER A 89 -5.31 -16.01 -13.98
N TYR A 90 -5.73 -17.21 -14.38
CA TYR A 90 -4.89 -18.36 -14.61
C TYR A 90 -4.96 -18.83 -16.06
N SER A 91 -3.84 -19.37 -16.55
CA SER A 91 -3.77 -20.03 -17.85
C SER A 91 -4.59 -21.32 -17.85
N PRO A 92 -5.05 -21.82 -19.02
CA PRO A 92 -5.69 -23.13 -19.10
C PRO A 92 -4.84 -24.23 -18.46
N GLY A 93 -5.45 -25.03 -17.59
CA GLY A 93 -4.75 -26.07 -16.81
C GLY A 93 -3.87 -25.54 -15.68
N GLY A 94 -4.07 -24.28 -15.26
CA GLY A 94 -3.29 -23.58 -14.25
C GLY A 94 -4.09 -23.04 -13.06
N ASP A 95 -5.36 -23.42 -12.92
CA ASP A 95 -6.27 -22.85 -11.92
C ASP A 95 -6.21 -23.61 -10.58
N PRO A 96 -5.61 -23.03 -9.52
CA PRO A 96 -5.53 -23.67 -8.21
C PRO A 96 -6.90 -23.89 -7.56
N PHE A 97 -7.94 -23.13 -7.93
CA PHE A 97 -9.30 -23.35 -7.44
C PHE A 97 -9.93 -24.62 -8.02
N GLN A 98 -9.33 -25.19 -9.08
CA GLN A 98 -9.67 -26.51 -9.63
C GLN A 98 -8.69 -27.60 -9.17
N GLY A 99 -7.82 -27.32 -8.19
CA GLY A 99 -6.80 -28.25 -7.70
C GLY A 99 -5.60 -28.44 -8.64
N GLN A 100 -5.42 -27.55 -9.62
CA GLN A 100 -4.29 -27.59 -10.57
C GLN A 100 -3.08 -26.82 -10.02
N PRO A 101 -1.85 -27.07 -10.52
CA PRO A 101 -0.71 -26.23 -10.20
C PRO A 101 -0.96 -24.79 -10.67
N GLU A 102 -0.71 -23.82 -9.79
CA GLU A 102 -0.90 -22.40 -10.12
C GLU A 102 -0.06 -22.00 -11.34
N ARG A 103 -0.72 -21.45 -12.36
CA ARG A 103 -0.06 -20.78 -13.50
C ARG A 103 -0.83 -19.53 -13.85
N VAL A 104 -0.40 -18.39 -13.31
CA VAL A 104 -0.95 -17.07 -13.65
C VAL A 104 -0.90 -16.87 -15.17
N ASN A 105 -1.93 -16.24 -15.71
CA ASN A 105 -2.02 -15.93 -17.14
C ASN A 105 -1.10 -14.76 -17.49
N ALA A 106 0.13 -15.08 -17.95
CA ALA A 106 1.11 -14.07 -18.34
C ALA A 106 0.67 -13.24 -19.57
N GLU A 107 -0.15 -13.80 -20.45
CA GLU A 107 -0.62 -13.13 -21.67
C GLU A 107 -1.64 -12.02 -21.38
N GLN A 108 -2.33 -12.10 -20.23
CA GLN A 108 -3.30 -11.10 -19.76
C GLN A 108 -2.87 -10.47 -18.43
N TYR A 109 -1.58 -10.57 -18.08
CA TYR A 109 -1.10 -10.13 -16.77
C TYR A 109 -1.24 -8.61 -16.62
N MET A 110 -2.04 -8.18 -15.65
CA MET A 110 -2.36 -6.77 -15.39
C MET A 110 -3.12 -6.04 -16.54
N SER A 111 -3.60 -6.74 -17.57
CA SER A 111 -4.35 -6.13 -18.69
C SER A 111 -5.82 -5.84 -18.37
N GLY A 112 -6.28 -6.17 -17.16
CA GLY A 112 -7.65 -5.94 -16.72
C GLY A 112 -8.64 -7.00 -17.19
N GLY A 113 -9.90 -6.60 -17.32
CA GLY A 113 -10.95 -7.38 -17.97
C GLY A 113 -11.90 -8.12 -17.01
N ARG A 114 -11.60 -8.19 -15.71
CA ARG A 114 -12.54 -8.77 -14.73
C ARG A 114 -13.78 -7.89 -14.56
N GLN A 115 -14.97 -8.47 -14.71
CA GLN A 115 -16.25 -7.77 -14.64
C GLN A 115 -16.95 -7.97 -13.29
N PHE A 116 -17.53 -6.88 -12.79
CA PHE A 116 -18.28 -6.80 -11.55
C PHE A 116 -19.56 -5.99 -11.81
N GLY A 117 -20.56 -6.65 -12.39
CA GLY A 117 -21.77 -5.97 -12.86
C GLY A 117 -21.42 -4.92 -13.93
N PRO A 118 -21.69 -3.62 -13.71
CA PRO A 118 -21.38 -2.56 -14.68
C PRO A 118 -19.90 -2.16 -14.69
N PHE A 119 -19.08 -2.64 -13.74
CA PHE A 119 -17.68 -2.25 -13.62
C PHE A 119 -16.76 -3.29 -14.27
N THR A 120 -15.73 -2.84 -14.97
CA THR A 120 -14.66 -3.70 -15.50
C THR A 120 -13.33 -3.22 -14.93
N ALA A 121 -12.52 -4.14 -14.41
CA ALA A 121 -11.19 -3.83 -13.91
C ALA A 121 -10.32 -3.30 -15.07
N PRO A 122 -9.68 -2.12 -14.92
CA PRO A 122 -8.90 -1.52 -16.00
C PRO A 122 -7.56 -2.23 -16.21
N ASN A 123 -6.98 -1.96 -17.37
CA ASN A 123 -5.60 -2.30 -17.69
C ASN A 123 -4.63 -1.43 -16.88
N LEU A 124 -3.73 -2.07 -16.14
CA LEU A 124 -2.69 -1.42 -15.33
C LEU A 124 -1.30 -1.50 -15.95
N THR A 125 -1.15 -2.14 -17.10
CA THR A 125 0.12 -2.19 -17.82
C THR A 125 0.54 -0.78 -18.26
N PRO A 126 1.84 -0.54 -18.51
CA PRO A 126 2.30 0.80 -18.85
C PRO A 126 1.86 1.19 -20.26
N ASP A 127 1.45 2.44 -20.43
CA ASP A 127 1.21 3.05 -21.75
C ASP A 127 2.53 3.25 -22.54
N ASN A 128 2.44 3.83 -23.74
CA ASN A 128 3.61 4.13 -24.58
C ASN A 128 4.61 5.10 -23.94
N ALA A 129 4.18 5.90 -22.96
CA ALA A 129 5.05 6.78 -22.17
C ALA A 129 5.62 6.08 -20.92
N GLY A 130 5.29 4.80 -20.71
CA GLY A 130 5.72 4.03 -19.57
C GLY A 130 4.93 4.33 -18.29
N ARG A 131 3.66 4.74 -18.40
CA ARG A 131 2.76 5.07 -17.27
C ARG A 131 1.70 3.97 -17.05
N PRO A 132 1.70 3.27 -15.90
CA PRO A 132 0.67 2.31 -15.53
C PRO A 132 -0.72 2.93 -15.53
N ALA A 133 -1.67 2.30 -16.20
CA ALA A 133 -3.04 2.82 -16.36
C ALA A 133 -3.10 4.26 -16.95
N GLY A 134 -2.06 4.70 -17.65
CA GLY A 134 -1.92 6.07 -18.16
C GLY A 134 -1.65 7.15 -17.09
N LEU A 135 -1.50 6.77 -15.82
CA LEU A 135 -1.34 7.68 -14.69
C LEU A 135 0.13 8.03 -14.45
N THR A 136 0.41 9.29 -14.13
CA THR A 136 1.69 9.63 -13.48
C THR A 136 1.77 8.96 -12.11
N ARG A 137 2.98 8.87 -11.53
CA ARG A 137 3.17 8.26 -10.20
C ARG A 137 2.32 8.92 -9.13
N ASP A 138 2.23 10.25 -9.14
CA ASP A 138 1.52 10.99 -8.09
C ASP A 138 0.00 10.87 -8.26
N GLU A 139 -0.49 10.81 -9.50
CA GLU A 139 -1.89 10.48 -9.79
C GLU A 139 -2.21 9.05 -9.36
N PHE A 140 -1.37 8.08 -9.71
CA PHE A 140 -1.53 6.69 -9.32
C PHE A 140 -1.61 6.53 -7.79
N VAL A 141 -0.68 7.15 -7.05
CA VAL A 141 -0.71 7.14 -5.58
C VAL A 141 -1.97 7.82 -5.05
N ARG A 142 -2.37 8.97 -5.61
CA ARG A 142 -3.60 9.65 -5.20
C ARG A 142 -4.82 8.76 -5.41
N THR A 143 -4.95 8.16 -6.59
CA THR A 143 -6.04 7.22 -6.92
C THR A 143 -6.11 6.07 -5.92
N LEU A 144 -4.97 5.45 -5.56
CA LEU A 144 -4.94 4.37 -4.58
C LEU A 144 -5.28 4.81 -3.15
N ARG A 145 -5.03 6.07 -2.79
CA ARG A 145 -5.35 6.63 -1.46
C ARG A 145 -6.81 7.04 -1.34
N THR A 146 -7.41 7.53 -2.42
CA THR A 146 -8.72 8.20 -2.37
C THR A 146 -9.82 7.46 -3.10
N GLY A 147 -9.47 6.50 -3.95
CA GLY A 147 -10.41 5.85 -4.86
C GLY A 147 -10.86 6.73 -6.02
N HIS A 148 -10.31 7.94 -6.19
CA HIS A 148 -10.68 8.85 -7.27
C HIS A 148 -9.59 8.92 -8.33
N ASN A 149 -9.90 8.43 -9.52
CA ASN A 149 -9.05 8.56 -10.70
C ASN A 149 -9.25 9.96 -11.32
N PRO A 150 -8.17 10.74 -11.56
CA PRO A 150 -8.28 12.07 -12.17
C PRO A 150 -8.79 12.06 -13.63
N HIS A 151 -8.80 10.91 -14.29
CA HIS A 151 -9.30 10.77 -15.67
C HIS A 151 -10.76 10.32 -15.74
N ASP A 152 -11.36 9.94 -14.61
CA ASP A 152 -12.77 9.58 -14.54
C ASP A 152 -13.63 10.85 -14.35
N PRO A 153 -14.93 10.82 -14.73
CA PRO A 153 -15.86 11.89 -14.40
C PRO A 153 -15.85 12.25 -12.90
N ALA A 154 -15.95 13.55 -12.62
CA ALA A 154 -15.91 14.06 -11.25
C ALA A 154 -16.95 13.37 -10.35
N GLY A 155 -16.52 12.93 -9.17
CA GLY A 155 -17.38 12.22 -8.20
C GLY A 155 -17.48 10.72 -8.41
N GLN A 156 -16.97 10.16 -9.53
CA GLN A 156 -16.80 8.71 -9.62
C GLN A 156 -15.73 8.22 -8.64
N ILE A 157 -15.99 7.05 -8.08
CA ILE A 157 -15.10 6.38 -7.15
C ILE A 157 -14.98 4.92 -7.55
N LEU A 158 -13.80 4.35 -7.33
CA LEU A 158 -13.50 2.95 -7.61
C LEU A 158 -14.25 2.04 -6.62
N GLN A 159 -15.54 1.80 -6.88
CA GLN A 159 -16.46 1.09 -5.99
C GLN A 159 -16.03 -0.35 -5.69
N VAL A 160 -15.42 -1.03 -6.66
CA VAL A 160 -15.00 -2.44 -6.55
C VAL A 160 -13.57 -2.57 -6.06
N MET A 161 -12.69 -1.66 -6.45
CA MET A 161 -11.28 -1.74 -6.11
C MET A 161 -11.11 -1.57 -4.59
N PRO A 162 -10.33 -2.43 -3.90
CA PRO A 162 -10.09 -2.32 -2.47
C PRO A 162 -9.10 -1.20 -2.11
N TRP A 163 -9.26 -0.01 -2.71
CA TRP A 163 -8.41 1.17 -2.48
C TRP A 163 -8.34 1.58 -1.00
N PRO A 164 -9.35 1.40 -0.11
CA PRO A 164 -9.19 1.75 1.30
C PRO A 164 -8.15 0.88 2.03
N ALA A 165 -7.92 -0.35 1.56
CA ALA A 165 -6.91 -1.25 2.10
C ALA A 165 -5.54 -0.99 1.46
N VAL A 166 -5.48 -0.96 0.12
CA VAL A 166 -4.25 -0.68 -0.64
C VAL A 166 -3.69 0.71 -0.28
N GLY A 167 -4.57 1.69 -0.14
CA GLY A 167 -4.29 3.05 0.29
C GLY A 167 -3.83 3.19 1.74
N LYS A 168 -3.56 2.10 2.47
CA LYS A 168 -2.86 2.13 3.78
C LYS A 168 -1.38 1.75 3.68
N LEU A 169 -0.94 1.21 2.54
CA LEU A 169 0.48 0.92 2.29
C LEU A 169 1.34 2.18 2.49
N THR A 170 2.63 2.02 2.75
CA THR A 170 3.53 3.18 2.84
C THR A 170 3.64 3.88 1.48
N THR A 171 3.99 5.17 1.44
CA THR A 171 4.23 5.85 0.14
C THR A 171 5.32 5.15 -0.67
N ARG A 172 6.33 4.60 0.00
CA ARG A 172 7.38 3.80 -0.64
C ARG A 172 6.80 2.54 -1.30
N ASP A 173 5.91 1.82 -0.61
CA ASP A 173 5.26 0.62 -1.17
C ASP A 173 4.37 0.95 -2.37
N LEU A 174 3.62 2.06 -2.32
CA LEU A 174 2.83 2.51 -3.47
C LEU A 174 3.71 2.92 -4.66
N TYR A 175 4.86 3.56 -4.39
CA TYR A 175 5.87 3.80 -5.43
C TYR A 175 6.50 2.50 -5.94
N ALA A 176 6.64 1.48 -5.10
CA ALA A 176 7.11 0.17 -5.49
C ALA A 176 6.15 -0.51 -6.47
N VAL A 177 4.85 -0.52 -6.14
CA VAL A 177 3.79 -1.01 -7.03
C VAL A 177 3.85 -0.30 -8.38
N TYR A 178 3.90 1.04 -8.38
CA TYR A 178 4.01 1.81 -9.61
C TYR A 178 5.26 1.45 -10.43
N GLU A 179 6.42 1.35 -9.79
CA GLU A 179 7.68 1.05 -10.48
C GLU A 179 7.72 -0.38 -11.04
N TYR A 180 7.08 -1.34 -10.36
CA TYR A 180 6.89 -2.70 -10.88
C TYR A 180 5.96 -2.72 -12.09
N LEU A 181 4.80 -2.06 -12.02
CA LEU A 181 3.88 -1.95 -13.16
C LEU A 181 4.52 -1.23 -14.34
N ARG A 182 5.47 -0.31 -14.11
CA ARG A 182 6.29 0.27 -15.18
C ARG A 182 7.28 -0.69 -15.83
N ALA A 183 7.57 -1.82 -15.17
CA ALA A 183 8.56 -2.79 -15.61
C ALA A 183 7.95 -3.98 -16.35
N ILE A 184 6.66 -4.26 -16.17
CA ILE A 184 5.99 -5.35 -16.88
C ILE A 184 5.75 -4.99 -18.36
N PRO A 185 5.47 -5.98 -19.23
CA PRO A 185 5.10 -5.72 -20.62
C PRO A 185 3.90 -4.79 -20.72
N SER A 186 3.92 -3.90 -21.71
CA SER A 186 2.73 -3.15 -22.14
C SER A 186 1.82 -4.08 -22.92
N LEU A 187 0.56 -4.17 -22.53
CA LEU A 187 -0.46 -4.97 -23.21
C LEU A 187 -1.63 -4.07 -23.62
N PRO A 188 -2.31 -4.36 -24.74
CA PRO A 188 -3.59 -3.72 -25.02
C PRO A 188 -4.62 -4.11 -23.94
N ASP A 189 -5.75 -3.39 -23.91
CA ASP A 189 -6.87 -3.80 -23.08
C ASP A 189 -7.28 -5.23 -23.39
N ASN A 190 -7.67 -5.95 -22.33
CA ASN A 190 -8.05 -7.35 -22.44
C ASN A 190 -9.17 -7.53 -23.48
N PRO A 191 -8.95 -8.32 -24.55
CA PRO A 191 -9.95 -8.50 -25.60
C PRO A 191 -11.13 -9.38 -25.18
N ASN A 192 -11.01 -10.11 -24.07
CA ASN A 192 -12.02 -11.06 -23.58
C ASN A 192 -12.37 -10.78 -22.11
N PRO A 193 -13.00 -9.64 -21.80
CA PRO A 193 -13.44 -9.35 -20.44
C PRO A 193 -14.54 -10.32 -19.99
N GLY A 194 -14.61 -10.62 -18.70
CA GLY A 194 -15.54 -11.60 -18.17
C GLY A 194 -15.65 -11.61 -16.64
N PRO A 195 -16.63 -12.35 -16.08
CA PRO A 195 -16.95 -12.38 -14.66
C PRO A 195 -15.90 -13.07 -13.78
#